data_AF-A0A7C1M759-F1
#
_entry.id   AF-A0A7C1M759-F1
#
_cell.length_a   1.000
_cell.length_b   1.000
_cell.length_c   1.000
_cell.angle_alpha   90.00
_cell.angle_beta   90.00
_cell.angle_gamma   90.00
#
_symmetry.space_group_name_H-M   'P 1'
#
loop_
_entity.id
_entity.type
_entity.pdbx_description
1 polymer ?
#
loop_
_entity_poly.entity_id
_entity_poly.type
_entity_poly.pdbx_seq_one_letter_code
_entity_poly.pdbx_strand_id
1 'polypeptide(L)'
;MRRIKRIGVLKTSLVAAIVLLFVSVIFVIPMGIIMALVSAFELSSFAIWSIPLIFILPIFYGVFGFISTAIVCLVYNLVAKWTGGVEVETEPASFS
;
A
#
# COMPACT_ATOMS: atom_id res chain seq x y z
N MET A 1 -10.59 7.73 27.73
CA MET A 1 -9.39 7.33 26.97
C MET A 1 -9.43 5.82 26.72
N ARG A 2 -9.25 5.37 25.48
CA ARG A 2 -9.17 3.95 25.10
C ARG A 2 -7.73 3.62 24.70
N ARG A 3 -7.26 2.38 24.89
CA ARG A 3 -5.87 1.99 24.61
C ARG A 3 -5.80 0.89 23.57
N ILE A 4 -4.99 1.09 22.54
CA ILE A 4 -4.72 0.08 21.52
C ILE A 4 -3.56 -0.79 22.00
N LYS A 5 -3.89 -1.95 22.58
CA LYS A 5 -2.89 -2.94 23.02
C LYS A 5 -2.31 -3.81 21.91
N ARG A 6 -3.07 -3.99 20.82
CA ARG A 6 -2.66 -4.82 19.68
C ARG A 6 -3.32 -4.35 18.40
N ILE A 7 -2.56 -4.36 17.31
CA ILE A 7 -3.03 -4.13 15.95
C ILE A 7 -3.15 -5.50 15.25
N GLY A 8 -4.27 -5.71 14.56
CA GLY A 8 -4.53 -6.93 13.81
C GLY A 8 -3.69 -6.99 12.54
N VAL A 9 -2.51 -7.62 12.61
CA VAL A 9 -1.51 -7.69 11.53
C VAL A 9 -2.14 -8.00 10.17
N LEU A 10 -2.89 -9.10 10.06
CA LEU A 10 -3.48 -9.55 8.79
C LEU A 10 -4.48 -8.57 8.19
N LYS A 11 -5.37 -8.01 9.02
CA LYS A 11 -6.42 -7.10 8.53
C LYS A 11 -5.83 -5.74 8.16
N THR A 12 -4.93 -5.21 8.98
CA THR A 12 -4.28 -3.92 8.73
C THR A 12 -3.37 -3.97 7.51
N SER A 13 -2.55 -5.03 7.37
CA SER A 13 -1.70 -5.22 6.19
C SER A 13 -2.50 -5.44 4.92
N LEU A 14 -3.61 -6.19 4.95
CA LEU A 14 -4.48 -6.38 3.79
C LEU A 14 -5.14 -5.05 3.36
N VAL A 15 -5.63 -4.26 4.31
CA VAL A 15 -6.18 -2.92 4.01
C VAL A 15 -5.11 -2.03 3.37
N ALA A 16 -3.91 -1.98 3.95
CA ALA A 16 -2.81 -1.19 3.40
C ALA A 16 -2.39 -1.67 1.99
N ALA A 17 -2.34 -2.99 1.77
CA ALA A 17 -2.03 -3.59 0.48
C ALA A 17 -3.05 -3.19 -0.60
N ILE A 18 -4.34 -3.24 -0.25
CA ILE A 18 -5.42 -2.85 -1.16
C ILE A 18 -5.34 -1.35 -1.47
N VAL A 19 -5.14 -0.51 -0.45
CA VAL A 19 -4.99 0.94 -0.64
C VAL A 19 -3.81 1.25 -1.54
N LEU A 20 -2.63 0.67 -1.26
CA LEU A 20 -1.43 0.86 -2.06
C LEU A 20 -1.57 0.32 -3.48
N LEU A 21 -2.26 -0.81 -3.66
CA LEU A 21 -2.59 -1.33 -4.98
C LEU A 21 -3.44 -0.32 -5.76
N PHE A 22 -4.54 0.20 -5.19
CA PHE A 22 -5.39 1.17 -5.88
C PHE A 22 -4.65 2.48 -6.17
N VAL A 23 -3.88 2.99 -5.21
CA VAL A 23 -3.04 4.17 -5.43
C VAL A 23 -2.06 3.91 -6.57
N SER A 24 -1.35 2.78 -6.55
CA SER A 24 -0.40 2.44 -7.62
C SER A 24 -1.08 2.27 -8.98
N VAL A 25 -2.28 1.68 -9.06
CA VAL A 25 -3.06 1.57 -10.30
C VAL A 25 -3.38 2.95 -10.87
N ILE A 26 -3.83 3.89 -10.02
CA ILE A 26 -4.19 5.25 -10.42
C ILE A 26 -2.99 6.02 -10.98
N PHE A 27 -1.78 5.80 -10.46
CA PHE A 27 -0.58 6.52 -10.91
C PHE A 27 0.20 5.80 -12.03
N VAL A 28 0.41 4.48 -11.87
CA VAL A 28 1.26 3.67 -12.76
C VAL A 28 0.59 3.43 -14.10
N ILE A 29 -0.73 3.23 -14.15
CA ILE A 29 -1.40 2.95 -15.44
C ILE A 29 -1.37 4.19 -16.36
N PRO A 30 -1.81 5.39 -15.94
CA PRO A 30 -1.75 6.57 -16.81
C PRO A 30 -0.32 6.93 -17.22
N MET A 31 0.62 6.90 -16.26
CA MET A 31 2.03 7.16 -16.55
C MET A 31 2.61 6.12 -17.51
N GLY A 32 2.26 4.84 -17.33
CA GLY A 32 2.66 3.74 -18.19
C GLY A 32 2.16 3.90 -19.62
N ILE A 33 0.90 4.31 -19.80
CA ILE A 33 0.31 4.57 -21.12
C ILE A 33 1.02 5.74 -21.81
N ILE A 34 1.28 6.84 -21.09
CA ILE A 34 2.01 8.00 -21.65
C ILE A 34 3.42 7.58 -22.09
N MET A 35 4.15 6.83 -21.25
CA MET A 35 5.49 6.35 -21.57
C MET A 35 5.47 5.39 -22.76
N ALA A 36 4.48 4.50 -22.85
CA ALA A 36 4.31 3.60 -23.98
C ALA A 36 4.08 4.39 -25.28
N LEU A 37 3.22 5.41 -25.26
CA LEU A 37 2.96 6.28 -26.41
C LEU A 37 4.23 7.00 -26.86
N VAL A 38 4.98 7.62 -25.95
CA VAL A 38 6.26 8.30 -26.25
C VAL A 38 7.28 7.32 -26.85
N SER A 39 7.43 6.13 -26.24
CA SER A 39 8.39 5.12 -26.70
C SER A 39 8.10 4.55 -28.10
N ALA A 40 6.83 4.58 -28.51
CA ALA A 40 6.39 4.15 -29.84
C ALA A 40 6.80 5.13 -30.94
N PHE A 41 6.90 6.43 -30.65
CA PHE A 41 7.40 7.44 -31.60
C PHE A 41 8.91 7.32 -31.84
N GLU A 42 9.67 6.88 -30.83
CA GLU A 42 11.13 6.75 -30.87
C GLU A 42 11.62 5.39 -31.43
N LEU A 43 10.71 4.52 -31.89
CA LEU A 43 11.00 3.16 -32.40
C LEU A 43 11.94 2.33 -31.51
N SER A 44 11.88 2.55 -30.20
CA SER A 44 12.78 1.91 -29.23
C SER A 44 12.34 0.47 -28.91
N SER A 45 13.26 -0.49 -28.88
CA SER A 45 12.96 -1.87 -28.44
C SER A 45 12.43 -1.97 -27.00
N PHE A 46 12.56 -0.89 -26.21
CA PHE A 46 12.03 -0.80 -24.84
C PHE A 46 10.50 -0.76 -24.79
N ALA A 47 9.84 -0.33 -25.87
CA ALA A 47 8.38 -0.24 -25.96
C ALA A 47 7.69 -1.61 -25.76
N ILE A 48 8.29 -2.70 -26.26
CA ILE A 48 7.67 -4.04 -26.27
C ILE A 48 7.67 -4.67 -24.86
N TRP A 49 8.68 -4.38 -24.03
CA TRP A 49 8.76 -4.90 -22.65
C TRP A 49 7.94 -4.07 -21.65
N SER A 50 7.47 -2.89 -22.04
CA SER A 50 6.78 -1.94 -21.15
C SER A 50 5.36 -2.39 -20.76
N ILE A 51 4.63 -3.05 -21.68
CA ILE A 51 3.20 -3.34 -21.50
C ILE A 51 2.93 -4.32 -20.34
N PRO A 52 3.62 -5.47 -20.22
CA PRO A 52 3.41 -6.39 -19.09
C PRO A 52 3.82 -5.75 -17.76
N LEU A 53 4.89 -4.96 -17.76
CA LEU A 53 5.43 -4.30 -16.57
C LEU A 53 4.43 -3.31 -15.95
N ILE A 54 3.62 -2.62 -16.76
CA ILE A 54 2.57 -1.69 -16.29
C ILE A 54 1.53 -2.39 -15.40
N PHE A 55 1.22 -3.66 -15.65
CA PHE A 55 0.27 -4.43 -14.84
C PHE A 55 0.93 -5.17 -13.67
N ILE A 56 2.18 -5.59 -13.85
CA ILE A 56 2.92 -6.30 -12.80
C ILE A 56 3.37 -5.37 -11.68
N LEU A 57 3.78 -4.13 -11.99
CA LEU A 57 4.25 -3.17 -10.98
C LEU A 57 3.20 -2.88 -9.90
N PRO A 58 1.94 -2.53 -10.21
CA PRO A 58 0.93 -2.24 -9.20
C PRO A 58 0.68 -3.41 -8.24
N ILE A 59 0.66 -4.63 -8.77
CA ILE A 59 0.50 -5.84 -7.97
C ILE A 59 1.70 -6.00 -7.03
N PHE A 60 2.91 -5.82 -7.55
CA PHE A 60 4.13 -5.87 -6.75
C PHE A 60 4.14 -4.80 -5.64
N TYR A 61 3.70 -3.58 -5.94
CA TYR A 61 3.55 -2.51 -4.95
C TYR A 61 2.52 -2.86 -3.86
N GLY A 62 1.39 -3.46 -4.23
CA GLY A 62 0.40 -3.96 -3.27
C GLY A 62 0.97 -5.04 -2.34
N VAL A 63 1.68 -6.03 -2.90
CA VAL A 63 2.32 -7.11 -2.14
C VAL A 63 3.44 -6.59 -1.24
N PHE A 64 4.27 -5.68 -1.74
CA PHE A 64 5.32 -5.06 -0.94
C PHE A 64 4.73 -4.23 0.19
N GLY A 65 3.66 -3.49 -0.08
CA GLY A 65 2.89 -2.76 0.92
C GLY A 65 2.28 -3.66 1.99
N PHE A 66 1.79 -4.85 1.61
CA PHE A 66 1.33 -5.86 2.56
C PHE A 66 2.45 -6.29 3.51
N ILE A 67 3.58 -6.69 2.95
CA ILE A 67 4.72 -7.23 3.71
C ILE A 67 5.29 -6.16 4.64
N SER A 68 5.52 -4.94 4.14
CA SER A 68 6.06 -3.85 4.96
C SER A 68 5.12 -3.50 6.11
N THR A 69 3.82 -3.39 5.85
CA THR A 69 2.82 -3.08 6.88
C THR A 69 2.70 -4.21 7.89
N ALA A 70 2.76 -5.47 7.46
CA ALA A 70 2.73 -6.62 8.35
C ALA A 70 3.92 -6.59 9.31
N ILE A 71 5.13 -6.31 8.81
CA ILE A 71 6.35 -6.16 9.64
C ILE A 71 6.17 -5.02 10.64
N VAL A 72 5.69 -3.85 10.21
CA VAL A 72 5.46 -2.70 11.10
C VAL A 72 4.44 -3.05 12.19
N CYS A 73 3.35 -3.75 11.85
CA CYS A 73 2.35 -4.17 12.83
C CYS A 73 2.92 -5.17 13.85
N LEU A 74 3.78 -6.09 13.42
CA LEU A 74 4.46 -7.03 14.31
C LEU A 74 5.40 -6.30 15.27
N VAL A 75 6.18 -5.35 14.77
CA VAL A 75 7.06 -4.50 15.59
C VAL A 75 6.24 -3.68 16.57
N TYR A 76 5.13 -3.06 16.14
CA TYR A 76 4.24 -2.32 17.02
C TYR A 76 3.70 -3.20 18.15
N ASN A 77 3.22 -4.41 17.82
CA ASN A 77 2.69 -5.34 18.82
C ASN A 77 3.76 -5.79 19.83
N LEU A 78 5.02 -5.88 19.40
CA LEU A 78 6.13 -6.18 20.30
C LEU A 78 6.42 -5.01 21.23
N VAL A 79 6.56 -3.79 20.70
CA VAL A 79 6.83 -2.57 21.48
C VAL A 79 5.68 -2.26 22.44
N ALA A 80 4.44 -2.47 22.02
CA ALA A 80 3.24 -2.25 22.83
C ALA A 80 3.20 -3.15 24.08
N LYS A 81 3.89 -4.30 24.09
CA LYS A 81 4.04 -5.12 25.32
C LYS A 81 4.88 -4.43 26.38
N TRP A 82 5.83 -3.58 25.98
CA TRP A 82 6.74 -2.88 26.88
C TRP A 82 6.23 -1.49 27.27
N THR A 83 5.70 -0.74 26.31
CA THR A 83 5.20 0.63 26.53
C THR A 83 3.76 0.66 27.02
N GLY A 84 3.06 -0.48 26.94
CA GLY A 84 1.65 -0.59 27.27
C GLY A 84 0.70 -0.17 26.14
N GLY A 85 1.21 0.18 24.96
CA GLY A 85 0.43 0.54 23.77
C GLY A 85 0.10 2.02 23.64
N VAL A 86 -0.59 2.39 22.56
CA VAL A 86 -0.96 3.79 22.27
C VAL A 86 -2.31 4.12 22.90
N GLU A 87 -2.37 5.25 23.62
CA GLU A 87 -3.61 5.82 24.13
C GLU A 87 -4.29 6.66 23.05
N VAL A 88 -5.59 6.46 22.92
CA VAL A 88 -6.42 7.08 21.90
C VAL A 88 -7.64 7.70 22.58
N GLU A 89 -7.85 8.97 22.31
CA GLU A 89 -9.08 9.66 22.63
C GLU A 89 -10.08 9.42 21.49
N THR A 90 -11.28 8.97 21.84
CA THR A 90 -12.32 8.64 20.87
C THR A 90 -13.55 9.46 21.21
N GLU A 91 -14.01 10.27 20.27
CA GLU A 91 -15.33 10.89 20.35
C GLU A 91 -16.41 9.86 19.96
N PRO A 92 -17.60 9.90 20.58
CA PRO A 92 -18.73 9.13 20.10
C PRO A 92 -19.06 9.58 18.67
N ALA A 93 -19.25 8.62 17.77
CA ALA A 93 -19.67 8.91 16.41
C ALA A 93 -21.10 9.49 16.43
N SER A 94 -21.22 10.81 16.57
CA SER A 94 -22.46 11.52 16.32
C SER A 94 -22.65 11.59 14.81
N PHE A 95 -23.47 10.69 14.28
CA PHE A 95 -24.03 10.86 12.94
C PHE A 95 -25.07 11.99 13.03
N SER A 96 -24.66 13.20 12.65
CA SER A 96 -25.58 14.32 12.34
C SER A 96 -25.81 14.36 10.83
#